data_AF-A0A0K8V0C0-F1
#
_entry.id   AF-A0A0K8V0C0-F1
#
_cell.length_a   1.000
_cell.length_b   1.000
_cell.length_c   1.000
_cell.angle_alpha   90.00
_cell.angle_beta   90.00
_cell.angle_gamma   90.00
#
_symmetry.space_group_name_H-M   'P 1'
#
loop_
_entity.id
_entity.type
_entity.pdbx_description
1 polymer ?
#
loop_
_entity_poly.entity_id
_entity_poly.type
_entity_poly.pdbx_seq_one_letter_code
_entity_poly.pdbx_strand_id
1 'polypeptide(L)'
;MGDVITMCKRLGREYPLNVGLWYPDAVITTNKIYHAFNVLMFHWLPAYFLDFLLLIFGQKRFMVRVQNKISTGLDVLQFFTLHPWNFASDNFASLWQNLTTEDRAIFNMDMHSDYSEEEYLIGCIKGGREYILKEKLEDLPKARFHQKIMYGIDRFFKIVFVGLFAYYLLKWTGILALFSGNAH
;
A
#
# COMPACT_ATOMS: atom_id res chain seq x y z
N MET A 1 3.25 12.58 -11.14
CA MET A 1 2.79 11.31 -10.52
C MET A 1 3.88 10.61 -9.70
N GLY A 2 5.14 10.56 -10.16
CA GLY A 2 6.24 9.95 -9.37
C GLY A 2 6.50 10.63 -8.02
N ASP A 3 6.41 11.96 -7.97
CA ASP A 3 6.69 12.74 -6.76
C ASP A 3 5.62 12.53 -5.68
N VAL A 4 4.34 12.61 -6.07
CA VAL A 4 3.18 12.29 -5.20
C VAL A 4 3.28 10.88 -4.63
N ILE A 5 3.65 9.87 -5.43
CA ILE A 5 3.83 8.49 -4.94
C ILE A 5 4.94 8.43 -3.89
N THR A 6 6.06 9.12 -4.13
CA THR A 6 7.19 9.16 -3.19
C THR A 6 6.79 9.84 -1.88
N MET A 7 6.01 10.91 -1.97
CA MET A 7 5.44 11.62 -0.84
C MET A 7 4.47 10.73 -0.05
N CYS A 8 3.52 10.06 -0.70
CA CYS A 8 2.62 9.10 -0.06
C CYS A 8 3.38 7.98 0.66
N LYS A 9 4.45 7.44 0.06
CA LYS A 9 5.30 6.43 0.71
C LYS A 9 6.02 6.96 1.95
N ARG A 10 6.49 8.21 1.91
CA ARG A 10 7.10 8.86 3.09
C ARG A 10 6.06 9.09 4.18
N LEU A 11 4.92 9.68 3.84
CA LEU A 11 3.84 9.98 4.78
C LEU A 11 3.26 8.71 5.40
N GLY A 12 3.12 7.62 4.65
CA GLY A 12 2.72 6.31 5.18
C GLY A 12 3.72 5.72 6.19
N ARG A 13 5.00 6.08 6.09
CA ARG A 13 6.01 5.72 7.11
C ARG A 13 5.94 6.60 8.34
N GLU A 14 5.57 7.86 8.17
CA GLU A 14 5.48 8.85 9.25
C GLU A 14 4.18 8.71 10.04
N TYR A 15 3.07 8.41 9.38
CA TYR A 15 1.74 8.24 9.95
C TYR A 15 1.19 6.82 9.66
N PRO A 16 1.86 5.75 10.15
CA PRO A 16 1.44 4.39 9.88
C PRO A 16 0.18 4.02 10.65
N LEU A 17 -0.63 3.15 10.07
CA LEU A 17 -1.87 2.63 10.66
C LEU A 17 -1.58 1.48 11.64
N ASN A 18 -2.44 1.28 12.65
CA ASN A 18 -2.25 0.21 13.64
C ASN A 18 -2.64 -1.18 13.10
N VAL A 19 -3.52 -1.26 12.10
CA VAL A 19 -4.18 -2.52 11.68
C VAL A 19 -3.37 -3.35 10.65
N GLY A 20 -2.12 -2.99 10.38
CA GLY A 20 -1.30 -3.69 9.38
C GLY A 20 -0.94 -5.13 9.80
N LEU A 21 -1.51 -6.12 9.12
CA LEU A 21 -1.13 -7.53 9.26
C LEU A 21 0.27 -7.82 8.69
N TRP A 22 0.68 -7.05 7.70
CA TRP A 22 1.98 -7.13 7.03
C TRP A 22 2.50 -5.74 6.71
N TYR A 23 3.78 -5.64 6.34
CA TYR A 23 4.38 -4.37 5.95
C TYR A 23 3.76 -3.84 4.64
N PRO A 24 3.27 -2.59 4.59
CA PRO A 24 2.63 -2.04 3.39
C PRO A 24 3.67 -1.58 2.35
N ASP A 25 4.19 -2.52 1.56
CA ASP A 25 5.11 -2.24 0.44
C ASP A 25 4.36 -2.21 -0.90
N ALA A 26 3.61 -1.14 -1.14
CA ALA A 26 2.83 -0.99 -2.37
C ALA A 26 3.74 -0.67 -3.57
N VAL A 27 3.58 -1.47 -4.63
CA VAL A 27 4.22 -1.26 -5.93
C VAL A 27 3.15 -0.84 -6.94
N ILE A 28 3.28 0.37 -7.47
CA ILE A 28 2.42 0.89 -8.54
C ILE A 28 3.14 0.65 -9.86
N THR A 29 2.45 0.06 -10.82
CA THR A 29 3.01 -0.27 -12.14
C THR A 29 1.94 -0.19 -13.22
N THR A 30 2.35 0.19 -14.42
CA THR A 30 1.52 0.14 -15.63
C THR A 30 1.68 -1.16 -16.42
N ASN A 31 2.66 -2.00 -16.04
CA ASN A 31 2.90 -3.28 -16.70
C ASN A 31 1.94 -4.35 -16.16
N LYS A 32 0.96 -4.74 -16.98
CA LYS A 32 -0.09 -5.72 -16.62
C LYS A 32 0.45 -7.11 -16.29
N ILE A 33 1.49 -7.57 -16.98
CA ILE A 33 2.08 -8.91 -16.74
C ILE A 33 2.80 -8.92 -15.39
N TYR A 34 3.62 -7.89 -15.14
CA TYR A 34 4.31 -7.74 -13.86
C TYR A 34 3.31 -7.57 -12.70
N HIS A 35 2.25 -6.80 -12.91
CA HIS A 35 1.16 -6.68 -11.94
C HIS A 35 0.47 -8.01 -11.66
N ALA A 36 0.07 -8.75 -12.68
CA ALA A 36 -0.59 -10.06 -12.54
C ALA A 36 0.30 -11.07 -11.81
N PHE A 37 1.60 -11.10 -12.13
CA PHE A 37 2.58 -11.91 -11.41
C PHE A 37 2.64 -11.56 -9.93
N ASN A 38 2.76 -10.28 -9.58
CA ASN A 38 2.81 -9.84 -8.19
C ASN A 38 1.52 -10.14 -7.43
N VAL A 39 0.35 -9.95 -8.06
CA VAL A 39 -0.94 -10.29 -7.47
C VAL A 39 -1.04 -11.80 -7.22
N LEU A 40 -0.63 -12.64 -8.17
CA LEU A 40 -0.63 -14.08 -7.95
C LEU A 40 0.32 -14.49 -6.81
N MET A 41 1.56 -14.02 -6.84
CA MET A 41 2.64 -14.46 -5.94
C MET A 41 2.57 -13.87 -4.54
N PHE A 42 2.19 -12.60 -4.39
CA PHE A 42 2.27 -11.89 -3.11
C PHE A 42 0.90 -11.59 -2.51
N HIS A 43 -0.19 -11.79 -3.24
CA HIS A 43 -1.54 -11.60 -2.72
C HIS A 43 -2.27 -12.94 -2.57
N TRP A 44 -2.50 -13.66 -3.67
CA TRP A 44 -3.33 -14.87 -3.65
C TRP A 44 -2.63 -16.09 -3.07
N LEU A 45 -1.42 -16.40 -3.55
CA LEU A 45 -0.68 -17.57 -3.08
C LEU A 45 -0.48 -17.55 -1.54
N PRO A 46 -0.07 -16.44 -0.90
CA PRO A 46 0.05 -16.37 0.55
C PRO A 46 -1.30 -16.47 1.26
N ALA A 47 -2.38 -15.88 0.70
CA ALA A 47 -3.70 -15.94 1.31
C ALA A 47 -4.24 -17.39 1.36
N TYR A 48 -4.11 -18.16 0.27
CA TYR A 48 -4.49 -19.57 0.25
C TYR A 48 -3.60 -20.42 1.15
N PHE A 49 -2.29 -20.17 1.17
CA PHE A 49 -1.36 -20.87 2.05
C PHE A 49 -1.70 -20.66 3.53
N LEU A 50 -1.98 -19.42 3.95
CA LEU A 50 -2.36 -19.11 5.32
C LEU A 50 -3.72 -19.73 5.70
N ASP A 51 -4.73 -19.67 4.82
CA ASP A 51 -6.01 -20.32 5.09
C ASP A 51 -5.88 -21.86 5.14
N PHE A 52 -4.96 -22.45 4.38
CA PHE A 52 -4.63 -23.87 4.47
C PHE A 52 -3.97 -24.24 5.81
N LEU A 53 -3.02 -23.44 6.28
CA LEU A 53 -2.44 -23.62 7.62
C LEU A 53 -3.51 -23.49 8.72
N LEU A 54 -4.35 -22.46 8.64
CA LEU A 54 -5.45 -22.27 9.59
C LEU A 54 -6.40 -23.47 9.59
N LEU A 55 -6.68 -24.06 8.42
CA LEU A 55 -7.48 -25.29 8.31
C LEU A 55 -6.82 -26.46 9.06
N ILE A 56 -5.51 -26.70 8.87
CA ILE A 56 -4.77 -27.76 9.56
C ILE A 56 -4.83 -27.58 11.08
N PHE A 57 -4.69 -26.34 11.55
CA PHE A 57 -4.73 -26.01 12.98
C PHE A 57 -6.15 -25.85 13.56
N GLY A 58 -7.20 -26.19 12.78
CA GLY A 58 -8.60 -26.07 13.22
C GLY A 58 -9.06 -24.62 13.46
N GLN A 59 -8.33 -23.64 12.93
CA GLN A 59 -8.61 -22.22 13.06
C GLN A 59 -9.54 -21.71 11.95
N LYS A 60 -10.20 -20.57 12.21
CA LYS A 60 -11.09 -19.94 11.23
C LYS A 60 -10.31 -19.32 10.07
N ARG A 61 -10.60 -19.79 8.86
CA ARG A 61 -10.09 -19.24 7.59
C ARG A 61 -10.64 -17.84 7.32
N PHE A 62 -9.79 -16.91 6.92
CA PHE A 62 -10.20 -15.53 6.64
C PHE A 62 -9.36 -14.78 5.60
N MET A 63 -8.16 -15.25 5.26
CA MET A 63 -7.25 -14.51 4.40
C MET A 63 -7.78 -14.37 2.98
N VAL A 64 -8.35 -15.42 2.40
CA VAL A 64 -8.95 -15.33 1.04
C VAL A 64 -10.11 -14.33 1.02
N ARG A 65 -10.90 -14.24 2.11
CA ARG A 65 -11.99 -13.26 2.23
C ARG A 65 -11.46 -11.83 2.33
N VAL A 66 -10.36 -11.62 3.06
CA VAL A 66 -9.68 -10.31 3.11
C VAL A 66 -9.12 -9.96 1.73
N GLN A 67 -8.47 -10.90 1.05
CA GLN A 67 -7.89 -10.68 -0.26
C GLN A 67 -8.93 -10.34 -1.33
N ASN A 68 -10.10 -10.96 -1.28
CA ASN A 68 -11.24 -10.59 -2.13
C ASN A 68 -11.64 -9.12 -1.94
N LYS A 69 -11.78 -8.65 -0.70
CA LYS A 69 -12.11 -7.23 -0.43
C LYS A 69 -11.04 -6.28 -0.96
N ILE A 70 -9.76 -6.65 -0.81
CA ILE A 70 -8.64 -5.87 -1.36
C ILE A 70 -8.73 -5.84 -2.88
N SER A 71 -8.96 -6.97 -3.53
CA SER A 71 -9.09 -7.04 -5.00
C SER A 71 -10.22 -6.16 -5.51
N THR A 72 -11.42 -6.28 -4.93
CA THR A 72 -12.56 -5.44 -5.31
C THR A 72 -12.28 -3.95 -5.12
N GLY A 73 -11.63 -3.56 -4.02
CA GLY A 73 -11.24 -2.17 -3.78
C GLY A 73 -10.23 -1.66 -4.82
N LEU A 74 -9.24 -2.48 -5.18
CA LEU A 74 -8.26 -2.15 -6.21
C LEU A 74 -8.88 -2.05 -7.60
N ASP A 75 -9.83 -2.92 -7.95
CA ASP A 75 -10.54 -2.88 -9.24
C ASP A 75 -11.29 -1.56 -9.42
N VAL A 76 -11.95 -1.08 -8.36
CA VAL A 76 -12.61 0.23 -8.36
C VAL A 76 -11.58 1.36 -8.46
N LEU A 77 -10.51 1.31 -7.66
CA LEU A 77 -9.45 2.34 -7.66
C LEU A 77 -8.72 2.44 -9.00
N GLN A 78 -8.58 1.34 -9.73
CA GLN A 78 -7.82 1.28 -10.97
C GLN A 78 -8.33 2.29 -12.00
N PHE A 79 -9.64 2.41 -12.16
CA PHE A 79 -10.24 3.36 -13.08
C PHE A 79 -9.86 4.82 -12.73
N PHE A 80 -9.94 5.19 -11.45
CA PHE A 80 -9.62 6.54 -11.00
C PHE A 80 -8.13 6.86 -11.01
N THR A 81 -7.27 5.86 -10.82
CA THR A 81 -5.82 6.06 -10.68
C THR A 81 -5.05 5.97 -12.01
N LEU A 82 -5.58 5.28 -13.02
CA LEU A 82 -4.88 5.10 -14.30
C LEU A 82 -5.32 6.07 -15.40
N HIS A 83 -6.39 6.83 -15.19
CA HIS A 83 -6.86 7.82 -16.16
C HIS A 83 -6.61 9.23 -15.64
N PRO A 84 -6.09 10.16 -16.47
CA PRO A 84 -6.05 11.56 -16.10
C PRO A 84 -7.47 12.11 -16.07
N TRP A 85 -7.75 12.93 -15.06
CA TRP A 85 -9.04 13.58 -14.90
C TRP A 85 -8.86 15.09 -15.03
N ASN A 86 -9.47 15.67 -16.05
CA ASN A 86 -9.56 17.11 -16.21
C ASN A 86 -11.02 17.51 -15.99
N PHE A 87 -11.26 18.25 -14.90
CA PHE A 87 -12.57 18.79 -14.58
C PHE A 87 -12.57 20.30 -14.86
N ALA A 88 -13.26 20.72 -15.92
CA ALA A 88 -13.53 22.13 -16.15
C ALA A 88 -14.73 22.54 -15.30
N SER A 89 -14.50 23.40 -14.32
CA SER A 89 -15.49 23.76 -13.29
C SER A 89 -15.58 25.26 -13.08
N ASP A 90 -15.61 26.03 -14.17
CA ASP A 90 -15.55 27.51 -14.15
C ASP A 90 -16.70 28.12 -13.32
N ASN A 91 -17.90 27.56 -13.42
CA ASN A 91 -19.04 28.02 -12.62
C ASN A 91 -18.79 27.81 -11.12
N PHE A 92 -18.27 26.65 -10.72
CA PHE A 92 -17.94 26.36 -9.32
C PHE A 92 -16.79 27.26 -8.84
N ALA A 93 -15.78 27.51 -9.69
CA ALA A 93 -14.69 28.46 -9.39
C ALA A 93 -15.19 29.87 -9.15
N SER A 94 -16.17 30.33 -9.95
CA SER A 94 -16.74 31.67 -9.81
C SER A 94 -17.50 31.86 -8.49
N LEU A 95 -18.02 30.79 -7.88
CA LEU A 95 -18.76 30.88 -6.61
C LEU A 95 -17.89 31.45 -5.48
N TRP A 96 -16.60 31.11 -5.45
CA TRP A 96 -15.68 31.62 -4.44
C TRP A 96 -15.68 33.16 -4.38
N GLN A 97 -15.72 33.80 -5.56
CA GLN A 97 -15.75 35.27 -5.65
C GLN A 97 -17.08 35.87 -5.20
N ASN A 98 -18.17 35.10 -5.28
CA ASN A 98 -19.51 35.55 -4.92
C ASN A 98 -19.88 35.31 -3.45
N LEU A 99 -19.08 34.54 -2.70
CA LEU A 99 -19.31 34.33 -1.27
C LEU A 99 -18.99 35.57 -0.44
N THR A 100 -19.79 35.80 0.61
CA THR A 100 -19.49 36.78 1.66
C THR A 100 -18.26 36.35 2.46
N THR A 101 -17.66 37.29 3.20
CA THR A 101 -16.52 36.97 4.08
C THR A 101 -16.90 35.93 5.14
N GLU A 102 -18.12 35.97 5.67
CA GLU A 102 -18.60 34.96 6.63
C GLU A 102 -18.72 33.58 5.99
N ASP A 103 -19.32 33.48 4.80
CA ASP A 103 -19.51 32.20 4.11
C ASP A 103 -18.17 31.60 3.68
N ARG A 104 -17.20 32.42 3.25
CA ARG A 104 -15.83 31.95 2.94
C ARG A 104 -15.13 31.34 4.15
N ALA A 105 -15.38 31.86 5.35
CA ALA A 105 -14.79 31.35 6.57
C ALA A 105 -15.38 29.98 7.00
N ILE A 106 -16.65 29.73 6.65
CA ILE A 106 -17.35 28.49 7.00
C ILE A 106 -17.14 27.43 5.91
N PHE A 107 -17.17 27.84 4.64
CA PHE A 107 -17.08 26.98 3.47
C PHE A 107 -15.89 27.39 2.60
N ASN A 108 -14.72 26.81 2.87
CA ASN A 108 -13.56 27.04 2.02
C ASN A 108 -13.76 26.36 0.65
N MET A 109 -14.04 27.17 -0.38
CA MET A 109 -14.13 26.76 -1.78
C MET A 109 -12.99 27.34 -2.62
N ASP A 110 -11.90 27.77 -1.98
CA ASP A 110 -10.74 28.32 -2.68
C ASP A 110 -10.03 27.23 -3.48
N MET A 111 -10.20 27.27 -4.80
CA MET A 111 -9.50 26.38 -5.73
C MET A 111 -8.10 26.87 -6.11
N HIS A 112 -7.68 28.04 -5.61
CA HIS A 112 -6.36 28.62 -5.78
C HIS A 112 -5.57 28.67 -4.46
N SER A 113 -5.96 27.84 -3.48
CA SER A 113 -5.32 27.83 -2.18
C SER A 113 -3.82 27.53 -2.27
N ASP A 114 -3.02 28.20 -1.45
CA ASP A 114 -1.57 27.98 -1.34
C ASP A 114 -1.18 26.63 -0.70
N TYR A 115 -2.15 25.73 -0.45
CA TYR A 115 -1.87 24.42 0.12
C TYR A 115 -1.00 23.60 -0.83
N SER A 116 0.13 23.14 -0.31
CA SER A 116 0.97 22.17 -0.99
C SER A 116 0.27 20.80 -1.08
N GLU A 117 0.62 20.02 -2.09
CA GLU A 117 0.19 18.61 -2.21
C GLU A 117 0.51 17.82 -0.92
N GLU A 118 1.60 18.17 -0.24
CA GLU A 118 2.01 17.55 1.02
C GLU A 118 1.05 17.85 2.16
N GLU A 119 0.68 19.12 2.37
CA GLU A 119 -0.25 19.52 3.42
C GLU A 119 -1.61 18.86 3.22
N TYR A 120 -2.07 18.79 1.97
CA TYR A 120 -3.29 18.06 1.61
C TYR A 120 -3.19 16.56 1.99
N LEU A 121 -2.10 15.89 1.62
CA LEU A 121 -1.91 14.46 1.92
C LEU A 121 -1.74 14.20 3.43
N ILE A 122 -1.09 15.10 4.17
CA ILE A 122 -1.00 15.05 5.63
C ILE A 122 -2.40 15.17 6.25
N GLY A 123 -3.24 16.07 5.75
CA GLY A 123 -4.63 16.19 6.15
C GLY A 123 -5.40 14.89 5.89
N CYS A 124 -5.24 14.31 4.70
CA CYS A 124 -5.89 13.05 4.32
C CYS A 124 -5.48 11.88 5.23
N ILE A 125 -4.18 11.69 5.50
CA ILE A 125 -3.71 10.54 6.30
C ILE A 125 -4.10 10.67 7.77
N LYS A 126 -4.02 11.89 8.36
CA LYS A 126 -4.47 12.15 9.73
C LYS A 126 -5.98 11.99 9.85
N GLY A 127 -6.73 12.56 8.90
CA GLY A 127 -8.18 12.46 8.87
C GLY A 127 -8.66 11.02 8.67
N GLY A 128 -8.04 10.26 7.77
CA GLY A 128 -8.33 8.83 7.59
C GLY A 128 -8.06 8.02 8.86
N ARG A 129 -6.95 8.30 9.54
CA ARG A 129 -6.62 7.67 10.82
C ARG A 129 -7.68 7.95 11.89
N GLU A 130 -8.01 9.22 12.11
CA GLU A 130 -8.88 9.63 13.22
C GLU A 130 -10.36 9.36 12.93
N TYR A 131 -10.85 9.71 11.75
CA TYR A 131 -12.27 9.69 11.43
C TYR A 131 -12.74 8.40 10.79
N ILE A 132 -11.92 7.74 9.97
CA ILE A 132 -12.31 6.49 9.29
C ILE A 132 -11.92 5.28 10.14
N LEU A 133 -10.66 5.23 10.57
CA LEU A 133 -10.10 4.08 11.30
C LEU A 133 -10.26 4.18 12.82
N LYS A 134 -10.69 5.34 13.32
CA LYS A 134 -10.90 5.60 14.75
C LYS A 134 -9.62 5.36 15.60
N GLU A 135 -8.46 5.61 15.00
CA GLU A 135 -7.16 5.50 15.65
C GLU A 135 -6.72 6.87 16.17
N LYS A 136 -6.20 6.94 17.40
CA LYS A 136 -5.73 8.20 17.97
C LYS A 136 -4.35 8.57 17.43
N LEU A 137 -4.06 9.87 17.35
CA LEU A 137 -2.71 10.36 17.02
C LEU A 137 -1.68 9.99 18.10
N GLU A 138 -2.12 9.88 19.35
CA GLU A 138 -1.30 9.41 20.48
C GLU A 138 -0.73 8.00 20.27
N ASP A 139 -1.41 7.15 19.47
CA ASP A 139 -0.97 5.79 19.18
C ASP A 139 0.13 5.72 18.11
N LEU A 140 0.50 6.85 17.49
CA LEU A 140 1.51 6.88 16.41
C LEU A 140 2.86 6.26 16.78
N PRO A 141 3.44 6.49 17.98
CA PRO A 141 4.70 5.84 18.36
C PRO A 141 4.60 4.31 18.36
N LYS A 142 3.47 3.77 18.85
CA LYS A 142 3.19 2.33 18.84
C LYS A 142 3.03 1.80 17.41
N ALA A 143 2.27 2.52 16.57
CA ALA A 143 2.08 2.16 15.16
C ALA A 143 3.42 2.13 14.40
N ARG A 144 4.30 3.11 14.63
CA ARG A 144 5.65 3.16 14.04
C ARG A 144 6.52 2.00 14.50
N PHE A 145 6.46 1.64 15.78
CA PHE A 145 7.20 0.49 16.30
C PHE A 145 6.72 -0.82 15.66
N HIS A 146 5.40 -1.05 15.62
CA HIS A 146 4.80 -2.20 14.94
C HIS A 146 5.23 -2.28 13.46
N GLN A 147 5.17 -1.16 12.74
CA GLN A 147 5.58 -1.12 11.34
C GLN A 147 7.07 -1.42 11.14
N LYS A 148 7.96 -1.02 12.07
CA LYS A 148 9.39 -1.41 12.02
C LYS A 148 9.59 -2.91 12.18
N ILE A 149 8.82 -3.56 13.07
CA ILE A 149 8.83 -5.01 13.21
C ILE A 149 8.36 -5.67 11.92
N MET A 150 7.21 -5.24 11.40
CA MET A 150 6.66 -5.77 10.15
C MET A 150 7.62 -5.59 8.97
N TYR A 151 8.34 -4.46 8.91
CA TYR A 151 9.38 -4.22 7.91
C TYR A 151 10.52 -5.24 8.01
N GLY A 152 11.01 -5.51 9.23
CA GLY A 152 12.04 -6.53 9.46
C GLY A 152 11.59 -7.92 9.03
N ILE A 153 10.35 -8.29 9.38
CA ILE A 153 9.72 -9.56 8.97
C ILE A 153 9.62 -9.64 7.45
N ASP A 154 9.06 -8.61 6.80
CA ASP A 154 8.91 -8.57 5.34
C ASP A 154 10.26 -8.72 4.63
N ARG A 155 11.28 -7.99 5.08
CA ARG A 155 12.62 -8.06 4.50
C ARG A 155 13.24 -9.44 4.68
N PHE A 156 13.09 -10.05 5.86
CA PHE A 156 13.55 -11.40 6.13
C PHE A 156 12.90 -12.42 5.18
N PHE A 157 11.57 -12.42 5.09
CA PHE A 157 10.85 -13.37 4.22
C PHE A 157 11.18 -13.17 2.74
N LYS A 158 11.31 -11.92 2.26
CA LYS A 158 11.74 -11.64 0.89
C LYS A 158 13.16 -12.15 0.62
N ILE A 159 14.11 -11.94 1.53
CA ILE A 159 15.48 -12.44 1.40
C ILE A 159 15.50 -13.98 1.38
N VAL A 160 14.79 -14.63 2.30
CA VAL A 160 14.70 -16.10 2.36
C VAL A 160 14.08 -16.64 1.08
N PHE A 161 12.98 -16.03 0.60
CA PHE A 161 12.31 -16.46 -0.62
C PHE A 161 13.21 -16.35 -1.85
N VAL A 162 13.88 -15.21 -2.05
CA VAL A 162 14.82 -15.00 -3.16
C VAL A 162 16.03 -15.93 -3.04
N GLY A 163 16.55 -16.13 -1.82
CA GLY A 163 17.68 -17.02 -1.57
C GLY A 163 17.35 -18.48 -1.88
N LEU A 164 16.19 -18.98 -1.44
CA LEU A 164 15.71 -20.32 -1.76
C LEU A 164 15.47 -20.49 -3.26
N PHE A 165 14.83 -19.51 -3.91
CA PHE A 165 14.62 -19.54 -5.35
C PHE A 165 15.95 -19.62 -6.12
N ALA A 166 16.92 -18.76 -5.77
CA ALA A 166 18.25 -18.79 -6.37
C ALA A 166 18.97 -20.12 -6.13
N TYR A 167 18.92 -20.65 -4.90
CA TYR A 167 19.50 -21.95 -4.56
C TYR A 167 18.92 -23.09 -5.42
N TYR A 168 17.59 -23.18 -5.51
CA TYR A 168 16.93 -24.23 -6.30
C TYR A 168 17.17 -24.06 -7.80
N LEU A 169 17.23 -22.81 -8.30
CA LEU A 169 17.57 -22.54 -9.69
C LEU A 169 18.99 -23.00 -10.01
N LEU A 170 19.99 -22.64 -9.20
CA LEU A 170 21.39 -23.04 -9.39
C LEU A 170 21.58 -24.56 -9.25
N LYS A 171 20.79 -25.20 -8.37
CA LYS A 171 20.76 -26.65 -8.25
C LYS A 171 20.21 -27.31 -9.51
N TRP A 172 19.09 -26.79 -10.04
CA TRP A 172 18.43 -27.33 -11.22
C TRP A 172 19.26 -27.15 -12.50
N THR A 173 19.95 -26.02 -12.66
CA THR A 173 20.84 -25.76 -13.80
C THR A 173 22.18 -26.51 -13.70
N GLY A 174 22.44 -27.24 -12.62
CA GLY A 174 23.70 -27.96 -12.40
C GLY A 174 24.89 -27.05 -12.09
N ILE A 175 24.70 -25.72 -12.00
CA ILE A 175 25.77 -24.77 -11.70
C ILE A 175 26.37 -25.04 -10.32
N LEU A 176 25.57 -25.43 -9.33
CA LEU A 176 26.10 -25.83 -8.02
C LEU A 176 27.06 -27.02 -8.12
N ALA A 177 26.85 -27.92 -9.08
CA ALA A 177 27.73 -29.07 -9.29
C ALA A 177 29.11 -28.67 -9.84
N LEU A 178 29.19 -27.56 -10.59
CA LEU A 178 30.46 -27.01 -11.08
C LEU A 178 31.34 -26.49 -9.92
N PHE A 179 30.72 -26.00 -8.85
CA PHE A 179 31.44 -25.51 -7.66
C PHE A 179 31.70 -26.62 -6.62
N SER A 180 30.94 -27.71 -6.63
CA SER A 180 31.19 -28.89 -5.79
C SER A 180 32.16 -29.90 -6.42
N GLY A 181 32.63 -29.64 -7.65
CA GLY A 181 33.43 -30.56 -8.47
C GLY A 181 34.96 -30.49 -8.33
N ASN A 182 35.52 -29.72 -7.39
CA ASN A 182 36.97 -29.66 -7.11
C ASN A 182 37.34 -30.33 -5.77
N ALA A 183 36.73 -31.47 -5.48
CA ALA A 183 37.11 -32.31 -4.36
C ALA A 183 37.06 -33.78 -4.75
N HIS A 184 37.84 -34.19 -5.76
CA HIS A 184 38.39 -35.54 -5.92
C HIS A 184 39.57 -35.49 -6.90
#